data_AF-A0A845ZEH9-F1
#
_entry.id   AF-A0A845ZEH9-F1
#
_cell.length_a   1.000
_cell.length_b   1.000
_cell.length_c   1.000
_cell.angle_alpha   90.00
_cell.angle_beta   90.00
_cell.angle_gamma   90.00
#
_symmetry.space_group_name_H-M   'P 1'
#
loop_
_entity.id
_entity.type
_entity.pdbx_description
1 polymer ?
#
loop_
_entity_poly.entity_id
_entity_poly.type
_entity_poly.pdbx_seq_one_letter_code
_entity_poly.pdbx_strand_id
1 'polypeptide(L)'
;MACCESGWDHSTRCDDLWLDHIPVDLNSILYIRELDIAKAKKILGQNDSVAEWEERAKKRKELINKYLWDSDRQFFFDYNYQKKRRNPHLSLAGFFPLWAGLMEKDQAEKMVRKWLPVFEHQGGLVTSLQEVSGRQWAFPNGWAPLQWIVVEGLKKYGYDDDAMRIRQKWCQNCFTVYDQGISIKNQD
;
A
#
# COMPACT_ATOMS: atom_id res chain seq x y z
N MET A 1 0.53 -2.51 -20.80
CA MET A 1 -0.89 -2.68 -20.40
C MET A 1 -1.01 -3.12 -18.94
N ALA A 2 -0.47 -4.27 -18.52
CA ALA A 2 -0.58 -4.72 -17.10
C ALA A 2 -0.06 -3.71 -16.06
N CYS A 3 1.03 -3.00 -16.38
CA CYS A 3 1.54 -1.90 -15.55
C CYS A 3 0.50 -0.78 -15.33
N CYS A 4 -0.21 -0.37 -16.39
CA CYS A 4 -1.23 0.68 -16.31
C CYS A 4 -2.47 0.22 -15.54
N GLU A 5 -2.88 -1.04 -15.70
CA GLU A 5 -4.01 -1.62 -14.93
C GLU A 5 -3.71 -1.65 -13.42
N SER A 6 -2.44 -1.82 -13.03
CA SER A 6 -2.04 -1.73 -11.63
C SER A 6 -2.16 -0.31 -11.05
N GLY A 7 -2.13 0.73 -11.91
CA GLY A 7 -2.04 2.13 -11.52
C GLY A 7 -0.63 2.61 -11.16
N TRP A 8 0.41 1.78 -11.33
CA TRP A 8 1.82 2.09 -11.03
C TRP A 8 2.67 2.25 -12.30
N ASP A 9 2.13 2.87 -13.36
CA ASP A 9 2.82 3.07 -14.63
C ASP A 9 3.65 4.37 -14.68
N HIS A 10 4.98 4.35 -14.81
CA HIS A 10 5.90 3.23 -14.66
C HIS A 10 6.59 3.23 -13.30
N SER A 11 6.80 2.04 -12.73
CA SER A 11 7.44 1.81 -11.44
C SER A 11 8.62 0.83 -11.57
N THR A 12 9.50 0.84 -10.57
CA THR A 12 10.57 -0.16 -10.37
C THR A 12 10.07 -1.46 -9.75
N ARG A 13 8.90 -1.42 -9.11
CA ARG A 13 8.34 -2.46 -8.23
C ARG A 13 8.35 -3.90 -8.78
N CYS A 14 8.15 -4.08 -10.09
CA CYS A 14 8.03 -5.40 -10.73
C CYS A 14 9.10 -5.67 -11.81
N ASP A 15 10.14 -4.84 -11.94
CA ASP A 15 11.16 -4.96 -13.02
C ASP A 15 10.54 -5.12 -14.42
N ASP A 16 9.43 -4.42 -14.69
CA ASP A 16 8.60 -4.56 -15.90
C ASP A 16 7.95 -5.93 -16.14
N LEU A 17 8.15 -6.91 -15.27
CA LEU A 17 7.56 -8.25 -15.34
C LEU A 17 6.20 -8.31 -14.62
N TRP A 18 5.32 -7.34 -14.88
CA TRP A 18 4.06 -7.16 -14.14
C TRP A 18 3.16 -8.40 -14.15
N LEU A 19 3.11 -9.13 -15.26
CA LEU A 19 2.30 -10.34 -15.39
C LEU A 19 2.84 -11.53 -14.58
N ASP A 20 4.13 -11.52 -14.21
CA ASP A 20 4.76 -12.61 -13.45
C ASP A 20 4.64 -12.43 -11.93
N HIS A 21 4.10 -11.29 -11.48
CA HIS A 21 4.04 -10.93 -10.07
C HIS A 21 2.62 -11.04 -9.53
N ILE A 22 2.52 -11.56 -8.30
CA ILE A 22 1.33 -11.51 -7.47
C ILE A 22 1.46 -10.25 -6.60
N PRO A 23 0.69 -9.19 -6.88
CA PRO A 23 0.91 -7.92 -6.23
C PRO A 23 0.20 -7.84 -4.88
N VAL A 24 0.89 -7.31 -3.87
CA VAL A 24 0.38 -7.24 -2.48
C VAL A 24 -0.80 -6.29 -2.32
N ASP A 25 -0.79 -5.15 -3.01
CA ASP A 25 -1.87 -4.18 -2.98
C ASP A 25 -3.17 -4.73 -3.54
N LEU A 26 -3.15 -5.35 -4.74
CA LEU A 26 -4.33 -5.98 -5.32
C LEU A 26 -4.91 -7.05 -4.40
N ASN A 27 -4.07 -7.92 -3.84
CA ASN A 27 -4.55 -8.97 -2.94
C ASN A 27 -5.12 -8.41 -1.63
N SER A 28 -4.57 -7.30 -1.14
CA SER A 28 -5.13 -6.59 0.01
C SER A 28 -6.49 -5.96 -0.31
N ILE A 29 -6.64 -5.37 -1.50
CA ILE A 29 -7.93 -4.83 -1.97
C ILE A 29 -8.96 -5.95 -2.09
N LEU A 30 -8.59 -7.08 -2.72
CA LEU A 30 -9.47 -8.24 -2.89
C LEU A 30 -9.91 -8.83 -1.55
N TYR A 31 -9.04 -8.86 -0.54
CA TYR A 31 -9.40 -9.26 0.82
C TYR A 31 -10.53 -8.41 1.38
N ILE A 32 -10.41 -7.08 1.26
CA ILE A 32 -11.49 -6.17 1.71
C ILE A 32 -12.75 -6.37 0.86
N ARG A 33 -12.63 -6.57 -0.46
CA ARG A 33 -13.80 -6.82 -1.31
C ARG A 33 -14.55 -8.09 -0.89
N GLU A 34 -13.84 -9.15 -0.53
CA GLU A 34 -14.46 -10.39 -0.03
C GLU A 34 -15.23 -10.15 1.28
N LEU A 35 -14.67 -9.39 2.21
CA LEU A 35 -15.36 -8.98 3.44
C LEU A 35 -16.56 -8.07 3.18
N ASP A 36 -16.43 -7.13 2.25
CA ASP A 36 -17.52 -6.22 1.87
C ASP A 36 -18.69 -6.96 1.24
N ILE A 37 -18.41 -7.98 0.41
CA ILE A 37 -19.45 -8.84 -0.17
C ILE A 37 -20.14 -9.65 0.93
N ALA A 38 -19.39 -10.26 1.86
CA ALA A 38 -19.97 -10.96 3.00
C ALA A 38 -20.90 -10.04 3.82
N LYS A 39 -20.44 -8.81 4.11
CA LYS A 39 -21.22 -7.80 4.81
C LYS A 39 -22.48 -7.39 4.04
N ALA A 40 -22.36 -7.13 2.74
CA ALA A 40 -23.50 -6.78 1.89
C ALA A 40 -24.55 -7.90 1.84
N LYS A 41 -24.11 -9.16 1.70
CA LYS A 41 -24.99 -10.34 1.72
C LYS A 41 -25.77 -10.44 3.03
N LYS A 42 -25.09 -10.23 4.16
CA LYS A 42 -25.73 -10.22 5.49
C LYS A 42 -26.79 -9.11 5.60
N ILE A 43 -26.51 -7.91 5.12
CA ILE A 43 -27.47 -6.78 5.11
C ILE A 43 -28.71 -7.11 4.25
N LEU A 44 -28.51 -7.81 3.14
CA LEU A 44 -29.58 -8.22 2.23
C LEU A 44 -30.33 -9.50 2.67
N GLY A 45 -29.98 -10.08 3.82
CA GLY A 45 -30.59 -11.31 4.33
C GLY A 45 -30.19 -12.59 3.57
N GLN A 46 -29.18 -12.53 2.70
CA GLN A 46 -28.70 -13.65 1.88
C GLN A 46 -27.63 -14.47 2.62
N ASN A 47 -28.01 -14.98 3.80
CA ASN A 47 -27.07 -15.55 4.78
C ASN A 47 -26.34 -16.82 4.29
N ASP A 48 -26.92 -17.58 3.35
CA ASP A 48 -26.36 -18.84 2.85
C ASP A 48 -24.97 -18.69 2.21
N SER A 49 -24.64 -17.50 1.70
CA SER A 49 -23.35 -17.22 1.05
C SER A 49 -22.36 -16.45 1.93
N VAL A 50 -22.77 -15.99 3.13
CA VAL A 50 -21.90 -15.15 3.99
C VAL A 50 -20.66 -15.94 4.42
N ALA A 51 -20.84 -17.17 4.89
CA ALA A 51 -19.75 -18.03 5.33
C ALA A 51 -18.75 -18.35 4.21
N GLU A 52 -19.24 -18.49 2.97
CA GLU A 52 -18.38 -18.71 1.80
C GLU A 52 -17.42 -17.52 1.58
N TRP A 53 -17.94 -16.30 1.61
CA TRP A 53 -17.13 -15.09 1.40
C TRP A 53 -16.17 -14.81 2.55
N GLU A 54 -16.58 -15.08 3.80
CA GLU A 54 -15.70 -15.01 4.97
C GLU A 54 -14.54 -16.02 4.88
N GLU A 55 -14.82 -17.27 4.46
CA GLU A 55 -13.78 -18.28 4.28
C GLU A 55 -12.82 -17.92 3.13
N ARG A 56 -13.33 -17.32 2.05
CA ARG A 56 -12.48 -16.79 0.96
C ARG A 56 -11.54 -15.70 1.46
N ALA A 57 -12.05 -14.75 2.24
CA ALA A 57 -11.24 -13.69 2.83
C ALA A 57 -10.17 -14.26 3.78
N LYS A 58 -10.55 -15.23 4.63
CA LYS A 58 -9.62 -15.92 5.53
C LYS A 58 -8.50 -16.63 4.75
N LYS A 59 -8.86 -17.44 3.75
CA LYS A 59 -7.89 -18.12 2.88
C LYS A 59 -6.97 -17.14 2.17
N ARG A 60 -7.49 -15.99 1.72
CA ARG A 60 -6.66 -14.95 1.12
C ARG A 60 -5.67 -14.35 2.11
N LYS A 61 -6.11 -14.02 3.34
CA LYS A 61 -5.22 -13.54 4.41
C LYS A 61 -4.09 -14.53 4.68
N GLU A 62 -4.39 -15.83 4.74
CA GLU A 62 -3.38 -16.89 4.93
C GLU A 62 -2.37 -16.93 3.77
N LEU A 63 -2.84 -16.84 2.52
CA LEU A 63 -1.98 -16.86 1.34
C LEU A 63 -1.13 -15.58 1.21
N ILE A 64 -1.67 -14.41 1.56
CA ILE A 64 -0.93 -13.15 1.64
C ILE A 64 0.22 -13.30 2.65
N ASN A 65 -0.06 -13.81 3.84
CA ASN A 65 0.98 -14.04 4.85
C ASN A 65 2.00 -15.11 4.41
N LYS A 66 1.58 -16.14 3.68
CA LYS A 66 2.49 -17.18 3.21
C LYS A 66 3.46 -16.69 2.13
N TYR A 67 2.96 -15.98 1.13
CA TYR A 67 3.74 -15.66 -0.07
C TYR A 67 4.32 -14.24 -0.06
N LEU A 68 3.65 -13.29 0.59
CA LEU A 68 3.96 -11.87 0.45
C LEU A 68 4.66 -11.31 1.69
N TRP A 69 4.40 -11.84 2.89
CA TRP A 69 5.12 -11.44 4.11
C TRP A 69 6.53 -12.03 4.14
N ASP A 70 7.52 -11.21 4.45
CA ASP A 70 8.90 -11.62 4.74
C ASP A 70 9.20 -11.39 6.22
N SER A 71 9.38 -12.48 6.99
CA SER A 71 9.65 -12.41 8.43
C SER A 71 10.98 -11.77 8.77
N ASP A 72 11.99 -11.96 7.94
CA ASP A 72 13.36 -11.51 8.21
C ASP A 72 13.48 -10.02 7.89
N ARG A 73 12.88 -9.63 6.77
CA ARG A 73 12.81 -8.22 6.36
C ARG A 73 11.71 -7.45 7.10
N GLN A 74 10.73 -8.15 7.68
CA GLN A 74 9.57 -7.58 8.39
C GLN A 74 8.76 -6.63 7.49
N PHE A 75 8.49 -7.06 6.26
CA PHE A 75 7.76 -6.26 5.27
C PHE A 75 7.00 -7.16 4.29
N PHE A 76 6.03 -6.58 3.58
CA PHE A 76 5.34 -7.27 2.49
C PHE A 76 5.93 -6.91 1.13
N PHE A 77 6.08 -7.93 0.29
CA PHE A 77 6.61 -7.84 -1.07
C PHE A 77 5.66 -8.47 -2.06
N ASP A 78 5.79 -8.08 -3.33
CA ASP A 78 5.19 -8.85 -4.41
C ASP A 78 5.93 -10.16 -4.60
N TYR A 79 5.19 -11.19 -5.01
CA TYR A 79 5.74 -12.52 -5.23
C TYR A 79 5.80 -12.84 -6.71
N ASN A 80 7.01 -13.08 -7.23
CA ASN A 80 7.18 -13.56 -8.59
C ASN A 80 6.89 -15.07 -8.62
N TYR A 81 5.76 -15.47 -9.22
CA TYR A 81 5.33 -16.86 -9.18
C TYR A 81 6.12 -17.76 -10.14
N GLN A 82 6.67 -17.18 -11.23
CA GLN A 82 7.52 -17.91 -12.17
C GLN A 82 8.86 -18.28 -11.52
N LYS A 83 9.49 -17.31 -10.84
CA LYS A 83 10.78 -17.48 -10.13
C LYS A 83 10.61 -18.02 -8.71
N LYS A 84 9.37 -18.22 -8.27
CA LYS A 84 8.99 -18.70 -6.93
C LYS A 84 9.69 -17.97 -5.78
N ARG A 85 9.77 -16.64 -5.88
CA ARG A 85 10.45 -15.80 -4.89
C ARG A 85 9.80 -14.42 -4.76
N ARG A 86 9.90 -13.84 -3.57
CA ARG A 86 9.56 -12.42 -3.33
C ARG A 86 10.54 -11.52 -4.08
N ASN A 87 10.05 -10.40 -4.62
CA ASN A 87 10.91 -9.38 -5.22
C ASN A 87 11.67 -8.61 -4.11
N PRO A 88 12.96 -8.24 -4.29
CA PRO A 88 13.67 -7.37 -3.36
C PRO A 88 13.09 -5.94 -3.22
N HIS A 89 12.28 -5.45 -4.16
CA HIS A 89 11.88 -4.03 -4.22
C HIS A 89 10.96 -3.58 -3.07
N LEU A 90 11.39 -2.56 -2.35
CA LEU A 90 10.62 -1.91 -1.28
C LEU A 90 9.77 -0.78 -1.86
N SER A 91 8.46 -0.87 -1.69
CA SER A 91 7.49 0.16 -2.08
C SER A 91 6.36 0.29 -1.07
N LEU A 92 5.65 1.42 -1.12
CA LEU A 92 4.48 1.64 -0.25
C LEU A 92 3.32 0.66 -0.50
N ALA A 93 3.37 -0.14 -1.57
CA ALA A 93 2.44 -1.25 -1.75
C ALA A 93 2.46 -2.22 -0.55
N GLY A 94 3.63 -2.40 0.08
CA GLY A 94 3.78 -3.25 1.26
C GLY A 94 2.99 -2.78 2.49
N PHE A 95 2.46 -1.55 2.49
CA PHE A 95 1.58 -1.04 3.55
C PHE A 95 0.09 -1.31 3.30
N PHE A 96 -0.31 -1.80 2.12
CA PHE A 96 -1.71 -2.15 1.85
C PHE A 96 -2.29 -3.19 2.82
N PRO A 97 -1.54 -4.21 3.29
CA PRO A 97 -2.00 -5.12 4.35
C PRO A 97 -2.37 -4.41 5.65
N LEU A 98 -1.65 -3.33 6.01
CA LEU A 98 -1.94 -2.51 7.18
C LEU A 98 -3.27 -1.75 6.98
N TRP A 99 -3.43 -1.11 5.82
CA TRP A 99 -4.70 -0.48 5.45
C TRP A 99 -5.88 -1.45 5.42
N ALA A 100 -5.67 -2.65 4.89
CA ALA A 100 -6.70 -3.67 4.79
C ALA A 100 -7.12 -4.24 6.17
N GLY A 101 -6.29 -4.09 7.20
CA GLY A 101 -6.58 -4.65 8.53
C GLY A 101 -6.35 -6.15 8.59
N LEU A 102 -5.50 -6.70 7.72
CA LEU A 102 -5.28 -8.14 7.62
C LEU A 102 -4.00 -8.61 8.34
N MET A 103 -3.16 -7.69 8.80
CA MET A 103 -1.93 -7.99 9.54
C MET A 103 -2.21 -8.34 11.00
N GLU A 104 -1.39 -9.21 11.59
CA GLU A 104 -1.34 -9.38 13.03
C GLU A 104 -0.69 -8.16 13.71
N LYS A 105 -1.04 -7.87 14.97
CA LYS A 105 -0.55 -6.69 15.69
C LYS A 105 0.99 -6.64 15.79
N ASP A 106 1.63 -7.76 16.08
CA ASP A 106 3.09 -7.87 16.16
C ASP A 106 3.78 -7.64 14.80
N GLN A 107 3.19 -8.14 13.70
CA GLN A 107 3.67 -7.84 12.34
C GLN A 107 3.58 -6.33 12.05
N ALA A 108 2.45 -5.71 12.42
CA ALA A 108 2.22 -4.28 12.20
C ALA A 108 3.24 -3.44 12.97
N GLU A 109 3.49 -3.76 14.25
CA GLU A 109 4.50 -3.08 15.05
C GLU A 109 5.90 -3.18 14.45
N LYS A 110 6.35 -4.39 14.14
CA LYS A 110 7.67 -4.62 13.54
C LYS A 110 7.83 -3.88 12.22
N MET A 111 6.82 -3.94 11.36
CA MET A 111 6.84 -3.31 10.05
C MET A 111 6.85 -1.78 10.16
N VAL A 112 5.96 -1.20 10.97
CA VAL A 112 5.83 0.25 11.15
C VAL A 112 7.11 0.82 11.74
N ARG A 113 7.63 0.24 12.83
CA ARG A 113 8.86 0.72 13.49
C ARG A 113 10.07 0.67 12.56
N LYS A 114 10.17 -0.38 11.73
CA LYS A 114 11.33 -0.57 10.85
C LYS A 114 11.26 0.26 9.58
N TRP A 115 10.09 0.31 8.93
CA TRP A 115 10.01 0.80 7.54
C TRP A 115 9.36 2.16 7.40
N LEU A 116 8.42 2.56 8.29
CA LEU A 116 7.77 3.86 8.16
C LEU A 116 8.78 5.02 8.15
N PRO A 117 9.80 5.07 9.05
CA PRO A 117 10.79 6.15 9.04
C PRO A 117 11.66 6.17 7.78
N VAL A 118 11.81 5.03 7.09
CA VAL A 118 12.65 4.91 5.89
C VAL A 118 11.94 5.47 4.66
N PHE A 119 10.62 5.31 4.59
CA PHE A 119 9.81 5.90 3.52
C PHE A 119 9.45 7.36 3.78
N GLU A 120 9.66 7.86 4.99
CA GLU A 120 9.20 9.18 5.39
C GLU A 120 10.25 10.27 5.17
N HIS A 121 9.87 11.29 4.40
CA HIS A 121 10.67 12.47 4.13
C HIS A 121 9.94 13.74 4.57
N GLN A 122 10.49 14.91 4.24
CA GLN A 122 9.91 16.20 4.59
C GLN A 122 8.53 16.41 3.95
N GLY A 123 8.35 15.97 2.69
CA GLY A 123 7.12 16.15 1.93
C GLY A 123 6.04 15.09 2.13
N GLY A 124 6.23 14.14 3.04
CA GLY A 124 5.40 12.95 3.20
C GLY A 124 6.17 11.67 2.86
N LEU A 125 5.49 10.64 2.37
CA LEU A 125 6.10 9.34 2.07
C LEU A 125 6.56 9.24 0.61
N VAL A 126 7.72 8.64 0.37
CA VAL A 126 8.19 8.29 -0.99
C VAL A 126 7.64 6.95 -1.45
N THR A 127 7.43 6.78 -2.75
CA THR A 127 6.74 5.63 -3.34
C THR A 127 7.52 4.32 -3.22
N SER A 128 8.83 4.39 -3.43
CA SER A 128 9.80 3.30 -3.31
C SER A 128 11.10 3.85 -2.72
N LEU A 129 12.06 2.96 -2.42
CA LEU A 129 13.38 3.36 -1.92
C LEU A 129 14.49 3.35 -2.98
N GLN A 130 14.12 3.15 -4.26
CA GLN A 130 15.06 3.13 -5.37
C GLN A 130 14.66 4.15 -6.41
N GLU A 131 15.63 4.97 -6.82
CA GLU A 131 15.48 5.89 -7.95
C GLU A 131 15.80 5.19 -9.26
N VAL A 132 14.93 5.37 -10.26
CA VAL A 132 15.20 4.94 -11.64
C VAL A 132 14.65 6.00 -12.59
N SER A 133 15.52 6.51 -13.45
CA SER A 133 15.15 7.51 -14.46
C SER A 133 13.99 7.02 -15.33
N GLY A 134 13.03 7.91 -15.60
CA GLY A 134 11.82 7.61 -16.37
C GLY A 134 10.74 6.85 -15.61
N ARG A 135 10.89 6.59 -14.31
CA ARG A 135 9.87 5.93 -13.47
C ARG A 135 9.24 6.91 -12.49
N GLN A 136 7.97 7.26 -12.72
CA GLN A 136 7.26 8.21 -11.86
C GLN A 136 6.77 7.59 -10.54
N TRP A 137 6.50 6.28 -10.52
CA TRP A 137 6.12 5.53 -9.32
C TRP A 137 7.37 4.93 -8.65
N ALA A 138 8.32 5.79 -8.32
CA ALA A 138 9.60 5.44 -7.69
C ALA A 138 10.11 6.60 -6.82
N PHE A 139 11.18 6.39 -6.04
CA PHE A 139 11.89 7.50 -5.39
C PHE A 139 12.33 8.53 -6.45
N PRO A 140 12.27 9.85 -6.18
CA PRO A 140 11.86 10.52 -4.94
C PRO A 140 10.37 10.87 -4.84
N ASN A 141 9.53 10.39 -5.77
CA ASN A 141 8.15 10.86 -5.87
C ASN A 141 7.25 10.29 -4.76
N GLY A 142 6.31 11.10 -4.30
CA GLY A 142 5.20 10.69 -3.44
C GLY A 142 3.85 10.89 -4.15
N TRP A 143 2.90 9.99 -3.89
CA TRP A 143 1.57 10.04 -4.51
C TRP A 143 0.47 10.08 -3.45
N ALA A 144 -0.47 11.01 -3.60
CA ALA A 144 -1.63 11.19 -2.71
C ALA A 144 -2.34 9.88 -2.29
N PRO A 145 -2.68 8.93 -3.20
CA PRO A 145 -3.32 7.68 -2.80
C PRO A 145 -2.48 6.86 -1.81
N LEU A 146 -1.16 6.82 -2.00
CA LEU A 146 -0.27 6.05 -1.12
C LEU A 146 -0.14 6.68 0.26
N GLN A 147 -0.16 8.01 0.35
CA GLN A 147 -0.19 8.71 1.64
C GLN A 147 -1.44 8.30 2.43
N TRP A 148 -2.60 8.34 1.76
CA TRP A 148 -3.86 8.02 2.40
C TRP A 148 -3.94 6.55 2.84
N ILE A 149 -3.48 5.61 2.00
CA ILE A 149 -3.40 4.19 2.34
C ILE A 149 -2.59 3.99 3.61
N VAL A 150 -1.40 4.58 3.70
CA VAL A 150 -0.54 4.41 4.87
C VAL A 150 -1.16 5.06 6.11
N VAL A 151 -1.66 6.30 6.00
CA VAL A 151 -2.31 7.03 7.11
C VAL A 151 -3.52 6.28 7.67
N GLU A 152 -4.42 5.79 6.83
CA GLU A 152 -5.59 5.04 7.30
C GLU A 152 -5.20 3.66 7.84
N GLY A 153 -4.17 3.02 7.29
CA GLY A 153 -3.60 1.80 7.87
C GLY A 153 -3.02 2.02 9.26
N LEU A 154 -2.25 3.09 9.45
CA LEU A 154 -1.67 3.45 10.74
C LEU A 154 -2.77 3.67 11.79
N LYS A 155 -3.80 4.46 11.46
CA LYS A 155 -4.96 4.67 12.34
C LYS A 155 -5.66 3.37 12.71
N LYS A 156 -5.86 2.47 11.74
CA LYS A 156 -6.51 1.16 11.99
C LYS A 156 -5.77 0.32 13.04
N TYR A 157 -4.45 0.52 13.19
CA TYR A 157 -3.62 -0.19 14.16
C TYR A 157 -3.22 0.66 15.38
N GLY A 158 -3.79 1.86 15.56
CA GLY A 158 -3.57 2.72 16.74
C GLY A 158 -2.31 3.58 16.68
N TYR A 159 -1.72 3.79 15.50
CA TYR A 159 -0.59 4.69 15.28
C TYR A 159 -1.07 6.10 14.90
N ASP A 160 -1.94 6.69 15.71
CA ASP A 160 -2.62 7.96 15.40
C ASP A 160 -1.65 9.14 15.26
N ASP A 161 -0.61 9.20 16.10
CA ASP A 161 0.41 10.26 16.05
C ASP A 161 1.24 10.19 14.76
N ASP A 162 1.66 8.99 14.35
CA ASP A 162 2.39 8.78 13.10
C ASP A 162 1.50 9.13 11.89
N ALA A 163 0.24 8.69 11.92
CA ALA A 163 -0.73 9.01 10.89
C ALA A 163 -0.97 10.52 10.76
N MET A 164 -1.12 11.21 11.89
CA MET A 164 -1.28 12.67 11.97
C MET A 164 -0.06 13.39 11.39
N ARG A 165 1.14 12.98 11.79
CA ARG A 165 2.41 13.55 11.35
C ARG A 165 2.61 13.42 9.84
N ILE A 166 2.35 12.24 9.26
CA ILE A 166 2.45 12.01 7.81
C ILE A 166 1.43 12.84 7.05
N ARG A 167 0.18 12.87 7.54
CA ARG A 167 -0.89 13.70 6.97
C ARG A 167 -0.49 15.17 6.92
N GLN A 168 0.02 15.70 8.03
CA GLN A 168 0.47 17.09 8.12
C GLN A 168 1.59 17.39 7.13
N LYS A 169 2.61 16.54 7.05
CA LYS A 169 3.72 16.69 6.09
C LYS A 169 3.23 16.75 4.65
N TRP A 170 2.37 15.82 4.24
CA TRP A 170 1.84 15.79 2.88
C TRP A 170 0.96 17.01 2.57
N CYS A 171 0.02 17.35 3.46
CA CYS A 171 -0.85 18.52 3.27
C CYS A 171 -0.05 19.83 3.23
N GLN A 172 0.95 19.99 4.09
CA GLN A 172 1.84 21.15 4.07
C GLN A 172 2.62 21.22 2.76
N ASN A 173 3.13 20.09 2.26
CA ASN A 173 3.81 20.04 0.96
C ASN A 173 2.88 20.50 -0.18
N CYS A 174 1.67 19.97 -0.25
CA CYS A 174 0.67 20.40 -1.24
C CYS A 174 0.34 21.90 -1.11
N PHE A 175 0.18 22.40 0.11
CA PHE A 175 -0.09 23.81 0.36
C PHE A 175 1.05 24.71 -0.10
N THR A 176 2.30 24.38 0.24
CA THR A 176 3.48 25.14 -0.17
C THR A 176 3.60 25.22 -1.70
N VAL A 177 3.39 24.10 -2.42
CA VAL A 177 3.44 24.09 -3.89
C VAL A 177 2.30 24.92 -4.50
N TYR A 178 1.10 24.83 -3.92
CA TYR A 178 -0.05 25.63 -4.35
C TYR A 178 0.20 27.14 -4.18
N ASP A 179 0.71 27.55 -3.01
CA ASP A 179 1.00 28.95 -2.67
C ASP A 179 2.11 29.54 -3.56
N GLN A 180 3.17 28.77 -3.83
CA GLN A 180 4.21 29.15 -4.79
C GLN A 180 3.64 29.30 -6.20
N GLY A 181 2.74 28.40 -6.63
CA GLY A 181 2.09 28.46 -7.93
C GLY A 181 1.20 29.69 -8.11
N ILE A 182 0.55 30.16 -7.04
CA ILE A 182 -0.19 31.43 -7.04
C ILE A 182 0.77 32.62 -7.13
N SER A 183 1.86 32.59 -6.35
CA SER A 183 2.86 33.67 -6.33
C SER A 183 3.50 33.92 -7.69
N ILE A 184 3.78 32.85 -8.46
CA ILE A 184 4.32 32.96 -9.82
C ILE A 184 3.31 33.62 -10.77
N LYS A 185 2.03 33.25 -10.71
CA LYS A 185 0.98 33.79 -11.60
C LYS A 185 0.61 35.25 -11.34
N ASN A 186 0.93 35.78 -10.16
CA ASN A 186 0.69 37.19 -9.82
C ASN A 186 1.87 38.11 -10.18
N GLN A 187 2.93 37.58 -10.79
CA GLN A 187 4.08 38.34 -11.29
C GLN A 187 4.08 38.51 -12.83
N ASP A 188 3.10 37.92 -13.52
CA ASP A 188 2.80 38.09 -14.95
C ASP A 188 1.56 39.01 -15.12
#